data_AF-A0ABD2XIG6-F1
#
_entry.id   AF-A0ABD2XIG6-F1
#
_cell.length_a   1.000
_cell.length_b   1.000
_cell.length_c   1.000
_cell.angle_alpha   90.00
_cell.angle_beta   90.00
_cell.angle_gamma   90.00
#
_symmetry.space_group_name_H-M   'P 1'
#
loop_
_entity.id
_entity.type
_entity.pdbx_description
1 polymer ?
#
loop_
_entity_poly.entity_id
_entity_poly.type
_entity_poly.pdbx_seq_one_letter_code
_entity_poly.pdbx_strand_id
1 'polypeptide(L)'
;MNKISVNVYILKQNFDIEPIHLTASKQEKHVRLLMIHDRYDDDEDCPGDDDDDEYIPINYHYVWIKNLSRLVSSQLSNHHGKKCICDRCLHYFHTSDKLPSHEEDCSSINKCKVLLPNEKNNKLTFINYSKKEWVPFVIYADFECVLKPVAEARAYSVHEAFSCGLYLKCNFDDELSEYRCYRKVNDDDMSPSEWFAQNLQDIADKVLEVFDNPKLMCFTSVEKVKFEKAYICHICKRGFTEKDIKVRDHSHFTGEYRGAAHSKCNINYRDVKFVPVIFHNLSGYDSHLFIREVATKFPGRVWVLPQTKERYISFVKFMEDQRLSFRFIDSFKFMASSLDNLAKNLKQQPTLRKVFGQDYDGTQIDLLTKKGVFPYEYISSLEKLQETALPPPEQFYNSLTDSDISTKDYEHAKEVWDSFKIANLGEYSDLYLKTDVLLLVEIFENFRKTCHEAYELDPAHHYTLLSYSWDAMLLYTQVELELLTDIDMLLFVEKGIRGVVSQCCSKYAEANNRYMGEDYNPDT
;
A
#
# COMPACT_ATOMS: atom_id res chain seq x y z
N MET A 1 39.93 21.19 4.66
CA MET A 1 39.30 19.99 4.08
C MET A 1 39.27 20.15 2.58
N ASN A 2 39.74 19.17 1.83
CA ASN A 2 39.92 19.28 0.38
C ASN A 2 38.58 19.62 -0.31
N LYS A 3 38.56 20.64 -1.18
CA LYS A 3 37.41 21.06 -2.00
C LYS A 3 37.09 20.00 -3.07
N ILE A 4 36.74 18.79 -2.64
CA ILE A 4 36.40 17.66 -3.50
C ILE A 4 34.91 17.41 -3.35
N SER A 5 34.21 17.28 -4.47
CA SER A 5 32.83 16.81 -4.53
C SER A 5 32.79 15.44 -5.18
N VAL A 6 31.88 14.58 -4.71
CA VAL A 6 31.75 13.20 -5.19
C VAL A 6 30.31 12.92 -5.57
N ASN A 7 30.10 12.39 -6.78
CA ASN A 7 28.87 11.71 -7.15
C ASN A 7 29.13 10.21 -7.20
N VAL A 8 28.19 9.43 -6.67
CA VAL A 8 28.21 7.96 -6.75
C VAL A 8 27.03 7.53 -7.61
N TYR A 9 27.32 6.66 -8.57
CA TYR A 9 26.36 6.00 -9.43
C TYR A 9 26.37 4.51 -9.13
N ILE A 10 25.26 3.82 -9.32
CA ILE A 10 25.16 2.37 -9.21
C ILE A 10 24.93 1.78 -10.60
N LEU A 11 25.56 0.64 -10.88
CA LEU A 11 25.23 -0.19 -12.04
C LEU A 11 24.10 -1.13 -11.61
N LYS A 12 23.01 -1.19 -12.38
CA LYS A 12 21.95 -2.20 -12.21
C LYS A 12 22.22 -3.39 -13.12
N GLN A 13 21.51 -4.50 -12.87
CA GLN A 13 21.65 -5.76 -13.62
C GLN A 13 21.47 -5.59 -15.14
N ASN A 14 20.54 -4.73 -15.59
CA ASN A 14 20.35 -4.39 -17.01
C ASN A 14 21.45 -3.51 -17.61
N PHE A 15 22.60 -3.41 -16.94
CA PHE A 15 23.67 -2.44 -17.18
C PHE A 15 23.23 -0.97 -17.11
N ASP A 16 22.04 -0.71 -16.58
CA ASP A 16 21.51 0.63 -16.41
C ASP A 16 22.23 1.36 -15.29
N ILE A 17 22.64 2.60 -15.56
CA ILE A 17 23.33 3.42 -14.57
C ILE A 17 22.37 4.45 -13.98
N GLU A 18 22.41 4.56 -12.64
CA GLU A 18 21.58 5.48 -11.88
C GLU A 18 22.40 6.20 -10.79
N PRO A 19 22.10 7.47 -10.49
CA PRO A 19 22.72 8.18 -9.40
C PRO A 19 22.18 7.69 -8.04
N ILE A 20 23.06 7.29 -7.13
CA ILE A 20 22.70 6.91 -5.74
C ILE A 20 23.10 7.98 -4.73
N HIS A 21 24.16 8.74 -5.03
CA HIS A 21 24.57 9.89 -4.24
C HIS A 21 24.97 11.04 -5.16
N LEU A 22 24.30 12.18 -4.99
CA LEU A 22 24.59 13.41 -5.73
C LEU A 22 25.06 14.48 -4.76
N THR A 23 26.18 15.12 -5.09
CA THR A 23 26.66 16.27 -4.34
C THR A 23 25.71 17.47 -4.49
N ALA A 24 25.56 18.25 -3.41
CA ALA A 24 24.75 19.47 -3.42
C ALA A 24 25.44 20.61 -4.20
N SER A 25 26.78 20.68 -4.13
CA SER A 25 27.56 21.73 -4.79
C SER A 25 28.82 21.14 -5.42
N LYS A 26 28.89 21.20 -6.75
CA LYS A 26 30.03 20.72 -7.54
C LYS A 26 31.23 21.62 -7.29
N GLN A 27 32.28 21.04 -6.71
CA GLN A 27 33.55 21.72 -6.44
C GLN A 27 34.49 21.60 -7.64
N GLU A 28 35.55 22.42 -7.68
CA GLU A 28 36.59 22.41 -8.71
C GLU A 28 37.17 21.01 -8.96
N LYS A 29 37.40 20.24 -7.89
CA LYS A 29 37.69 18.81 -7.99
C LYS A 29 36.40 18.01 -7.84
N HIS A 30 35.89 17.48 -8.94
CA HIS A 30 34.71 16.62 -8.95
C HIS A 30 35.06 15.19 -9.36
N VAL A 31 34.73 14.23 -8.49
CA VAL A 31 34.98 12.80 -8.69
C VAL A 31 33.65 12.07 -8.92
N ARG A 32 33.65 11.16 -9.89
CA ARG A 32 32.50 10.31 -10.20
C ARG A 32 32.88 8.87 -9.90
N LEU A 33 32.17 8.22 -9.00
CA LEU A 33 32.39 6.82 -8.64
C LEU A 33 31.23 5.97 -9.15
N LEU A 34 31.54 4.82 -9.74
CA LEU A 34 30.58 3.76 -10.04
C LEU A 34 30.70 2.72 -8.94
N MET A 35 29.62 2.51 -8.21
CA MET A 35 29.47 1.40 -7.28
C MET A 35 28.99 0.19 -8.08
N ILE A 36 29.79 -0.87 -8.04
CA ILE A 36 29.46 -2.20 -8.57
C ILE A 36 29.45 -3.18 -7.41
N HIS A 37 28.65 -4.23 -7.51
CA HIS A 37 28.65 -5.32 -6.53
C HIS A 37 28.97 -6.65 -7.22
N ASP A 38 29.42 -7.62 -6.43
CA ASP A 38 29.91 -8.93 -6.89
C ASP A 38 28.80 -9.93 -7.25
N ARG A 39 27.55 -9.70 -6.82
CA ARG A 39 26.35 -10.44 -7.26
C ARG A 39 25.27 -9.51 -7.78
N TYR A 40 24.89 -9.64 -9.05
CA TYR A 40 23.63 -9.11 -9.56
C TYR A 40 22.68 -10.30 -9.61
N ASP A 41 21.81 -10.45 -8.60
CA ASP A 41 20.89 -11.58 -8.56
C ASP A 41 20.04 -11.58 -9.83
N ASP A 42 19.98 -12.73 -10.53
CA ASP A 42 19.08 -12.90 -11.65
C ASP A 42 17.65 -13.02 -11.12
N ASP A 43 16.75 -12.11 -11.56
CA ASP A 43 15.31 -12.18 -11.26
C ASP A 43 14.65 -13.54 -11.70
N GLU A 44 15.38 -14.43 -12.37
CA GLU A 44 14.92 -15.73 -12.88
C GLU A 44 15.67 -16.97 -12.36
N ASP A 45 16.81 -16.84 -11.66
CA ASP A 45 17.55 -18.00 -11.13
C ASP A 45 17.72 -17.90 -9.61
N CYS A 46 16.77 -18.47 -8.86
CA CYS A 46 17.00 -18.82 -7.47
C CYS A 46 18.06 -19.94 -7.42
N PRO A 47 19.14 -19.81 -6.63
CA PRO A 47 19.89 -20.99 -6.21
C PRO A 47 18.89 -21.92 -5.49
N GLY A 48 18.89 -23.20 -5.85
CA GLY A 48 18.17 -24.20 -5.06
C GLY A 48 18.75 -24.24 -3.65
N ASP A 49 17.88 -24.18 -2.65
CA ASP A 49 18.22 -24.37 -1.25
C ASP A 49 18.67 -25.82 -1.02
N ASP A 50 19.98 -26.08 -1.15
CA ASP A 50 20.61 -27.07 -0.30
C ASP A 50 20.77 -26.40 1.09
N ASP A 51 20.34 -27.09 2.15
CA ASP A 51 20.15 -26.64 3.55
C ASP A 51 21.36 -26.00 4.29
N ASP A 52 22.42 -25.56 3.59
CA ASP A 52 23.69 -25.04 4.13
C ASP A 52 24.14 -23.69 3.52
N ASP A 53 23.27 -22.88 2.91
CA ASP A 53 23.69 -21.61 2.31
C ASP A 53 23.95 -20.51 3.37
N GLU A 54 25.21 -20.48 3.82
CA GLU A 54 25.85 -19.41 4.59
C GLU A 54 25.55 -18.05 3.95
N TYR A 55 25.04 -17.06 4.71
CA TYR A 55 24.82 -15.70 4.22
C TYR A 55 26.15 -15.14 3.69
N ILE A 56 26.33 -15.12 2.36
CA ILE A 56 27.51 -14.54 1.73
C ILE A 56 27.28 -13.02 1.61
N PRO A 57 28.07 -12.18 2.32
CA PRO A 57 27.91 -10.73 2.25
C PRO A 57 28.26 -10.20 0.84
N ILE A 58 27.38 -9.36 0.29
CA ILE A 58 27.61 -8.66 -0.98
C ILE A 58 28.79 -7.68 -0.81
N ASN A 59 29.83 -7.83 -1.63
CA ASN A 59 30.96 -6.90 -1.64
C ASN A 59 30.73 -5.78 -2.65
N TYR A 60 30.87 -4.54 -2.19
CA TYR A 60 30.75 -3.36 -3.04
C TYR A 60 32.13 -2.83 -3.42
N HIS A 61 32.34 -2.58 -4.70
CA HIS A 61 33.55 -1.97 -5.24
C HIS A 61 33.24 -0.60 -5.85
N TYR A 62 34.12 0.37 -5.61
CA TYR A 62 34.05 1.68 -6.25
C TYR A 62 35.05 1.76 -7.40
N VAL A 63 34.54 2.07 -8.60
CA VAL A 63 35.32 2.27 -9.81
C VAL A 63 35.27 3.74 -10.20
N TRP A 64 36.42 4.34 -10.49
CA TRP A 64 36.47 5.73 -10.90
C TRP A 64 35.98 5.93 -12.35
N ILE A 65 34.91 6.70 -12.53
CA ILE A 65 34.39 7.07 -13.84
C ILE A 65 35.22 8.22 -14.42
N LYS A 66 36.15 7.88 -15.32
CA LYS A 66 36.96 8.88 -16.04
C LYS A 66 36.15 9.66 -17.09
N ASN A 67 35.16 9.04 -17.71
CA ASN A 67 34.35 9.65 -18.76
C ASN A 67 32.90 9.13 -18.69
N LEU A 68 32.00 9.94 -18.13
CA LEU A 68 30.60 9.59 -17.99
C LEU A 68 29.91 9.43 -19.34
N SER A 69 30.22 10.30 -20.32
CA SER A 69 29.62 10.22 -21.66
C SER A 69 29.89 8.89 -22.33
N ARG A 70 31.12 8.36 -22.28
CA ARG A 70 31.44 7.04 -22.84
C ARG A 70 30.76 5.88 -22.12
N LEU A 71 30.50 6.03 -20.82
CA LEU A 71 29.93 4.98 -20.00
C LEU A 71 28.43 4.78 -20.29
N VAL A 72 27.68 5.87 -20.46
CA VAL A 72 26.21 5.82 -20.63
C VAL A 72 25.73 6.13 -22.06
N SER A 73 26.61 6.51 -23.00
CA SER A 73 26.18 6.92 -24.34
C SER A 73 25.42 5.85 -25.10
N SER A 74 25.82 4.58 -24.97
CA SER A 74 25.16 3.43 -25.60
C SER A 74 23.75 3.18 -25.07
N GLN A 75 23.49 3.48 -23.79
CA GLN A 75 22.16 3.38 -23.17
C GLN A 75 21.20 4.46 -23.70
N LEU A 76 21.75 5.60 -24.12
CA LEU A 76 20.97 6.79 -24.46
C LEU A 76 20.65 6.92 -25.95
N SER A 77 21.49 6.37 -26.85
CA SER A 77 21.21 6.36 -28.30
C SER A 77 22.19 5.48 -29.06
N ASN A 78 21.76 5.00 -30.24
CA ASN A 78 22.61 4.29 -31.20
C ASN A 78 23.66 5.18 -31.91
N HIS A 79 23.58 6.50 -31.76
CA HIS A 79 24.59 7.41 -32.33
C HIS A 79 25.91 7.39 -31.54
N HIS A 80 27.03 7.24 -32.25
CA HIS A 80 28.39 7.19 -31.70
C HIS A 80 29.05 8.57 -31.44
N GLY A 81 28.26 9.65 -31.47
CA GLY A 81 28.74 11.01 -31.20
C GLY A 81 29.01 11.26 -29.71
N LYS A 82 29.88 12.23 -29.40
CA LYS A 82 30.06 12.71 -28.02
C LYS A 82 28.77 13.37 -27.54
N LYS A 83 28.30 12.98 -26.35
CA LYS A 83 27.11 13.56 -25.72
C LYS A 83 27.50 14.41 -24.52
N CYS A 84 26.85 15.55 -24.37
CA CYS A 84 26.98 16.39 -23.18
C CYS A 84 25.93 15.92 -22.17
N ILE A 85 26.35 15.31 -21.07
CA ILE A 85 25.46 14.65 -20.11
C ILE A 85 25.49 15.40 -18.80
N CYS A 86 24.31 15.65 -18.22
CA CYS A 86 24.20 16.20 -16.88
C CYS A 86 24.57 15.14 -15.84
N ASP A 87 25.48 15.51 -14.91
CA ASP A 87 25.94 14.63 -13.82
C ASP A 87 24.85 14.32 -12.76
N ARG A 88 23.64 14.88 -12.89
CA ARG A 88 22.54 14.72 -11.92
C ARG A 88 21.39 13.93 -12.51
N CYS A 89 20.74 14.45 -13.55
CA CYS A 89 19.59 13.80 -14.19
C CYS A 89 19.96 12.73 -15.22
N LEU A 90 21.23 12.65 -15.63
CA LEU A 90 21.73 11.82 -16.74
C LEU A 90 21.07 12.10 -18.11
N HIS A 91 20.33 13.21 -18.25
CA HIS A 91 19.84 13.68 -19.53
C HIS A 91 21.00 14.16 -20.42
N TYR A 92 20.86 13.99 -21.74
CA TYR A 92 21.91 14.32 -22.70
C TYR A 92 21.49 15.44 -23.64
N PHE A 93 22.48 16.23 -24.03
CA PHE A 93 22.38 17.30 -25.01
C PHE A 93 23.36 17.04 -26.15
N HIS A 94 22.97 17.41 -27.36
CA HIS A 94 23.83 17.30 -28.55
C HIS A 94 24.91 18.40 -28.61
N THR A 95 24.69 19.52 -27.92
CA THR A 95 25.58 20.68 -27.89
C THR A 95 26.01 21.00 -26.47
N SER A 96 27.25 21.44 -26.29
CA SER A 96 27.78 21.86 -24.98
C SER A 96 27.04 23.04 -24.38
N ASP A 97 26.45 23.90 -25.21
CA ASP A 97 25.98 25.22 -24.78
C ASP A 97 24.69 25.15 -23.95
N LYS A 98 23.90 24.09 -24.12
CA LYS A 98 22.63 23.87 -23.38
C LYS A 98 22.84 23.22 -22.01
N LEU A 99 23.99 22.57 -21.80
CA LEU A 99 24.24 21.85 -20.56
C LEU A 99 24.39 22.78 -19.35
N PRO A 100 25.14 23.91 -19.40
CA PRO A 100 25.27 24.83 -18.28
C PRO A 100 23.93 25.43 -17.81
N SER A 101 23.07 25.86 -18.75
CA SER A 101 21.76 26.41 -18.41
C SER A 101 20.86 25.35 -17.75
N HIS A 102 20.88 24.12 -18.27
CA HIS A 102 20.17 23.01 -17.64
C HIS A 102 20.71 22.66 -16.25
N GLU A 103 22.05 22.64 -16.07
CA GLU A 103 22.68 22.30 -14.79
C GLU A 103 22.30 23.28 -13.67
N GLU A 104 22.11 24.57 -13.99
CA GLU A 104 21.66 25.58 -13.02
C GLU A 104 20.30 25.19 -12.43
N ASP A 105 19.29 24.98 -13.27
CA ASP A 105 17.94 24.60 -12.82
C ASP A 105 17.91 23.18 -12.22
N CYS A 106 18.55 22.21 -12.88
CA CYS A 106 18.59 20.80 -12.45
C CYS A 106 19.31 20.60 -11.11
N SER A 107 20.31 21.43 -10.78
CA SER A 107 20.98 21.38 -9.48
C SER A 107 20.08 21.80 -8.33
N SER A 108 19.15 22.73 -8.59
CA SER A 108 18.27 23.32 -7.58
C SER A 108 17.04 22.45 -7.26
N ILE A 109 16.49 21.76 -8.27
CA ILE A 109 15.20 21.07 -8.17
C ILE A 109 15.38 19.54 -8.14
N ASN A 110 16.13 19.00 -9.10
CA ASN A 110 16.15 17.56 -9.33
C ASN A 110 17.06 16.83 -8.33
N LYS A 111 16.79 15.56 -8.02
CA LYS A 111 17.62 14.73 -7.12
C LYS A 111 17.84 13.30 -7.64
N CYS A 112 17.34 12.98 -8.82
CA CYS A 112 17.36 11.63 -9.38
C CYS A 112 17.59 11.65 -10.90
N LYS A 113 17.73 10.47 -11.50
CA LYS A 113 17.69 10.31 -12.96
C LYS A 113 16.31 10.71 -13.49
N VAL A 114 16.27 11.46 -14.60
CA VAL A 114 15.02 11.85 -15.24
C VAL A 114 14.79 10.96 -16.46
N LEU A 115 13.61 10.35 -16.54
CA LEU A 115 13.15 9.58 -17.69
C LEU A 115 11.96 10.30 -18.32
N LEU A 116 12.10 10.72 -19.57
CA LEU A 116 11.03 11.38 -20.32
C LEU A 116 10.44 10.39 -21.33
N PRO A 117 9.12 10.46 -21.59
CA PRO A 117 8.54 9.80 -22.74
C PRO A 117 9.09 10.38 -24.05
N ASN A 118 8.96 9.62 -25.12
CA ASN A 118 9.20 10.04 -26.49
C ASN A 118 7.86 10.26 -27.22
N GLU A 119 7.91 10.81 -28.44
CA GLU A 119 6.71 11.10 -29.25
C GLU A 119 5.83 9.86 -29.55
N LYS A 120 6.35 8.64 -29.37
CA LYS A 120 5.57 7.40 -29.58
C LYS A 120 4.81 6.95 -28.33
N ASN A 121 5.22 7.40 -27.14
CA ASN A 121 4.62 6.99 -25.86
C ASN A 121 4.31 8.17 -24.92
N ASN A 122 4.15 9.38 -25.48
CA ASN A 122 3.77 10.59 -24.74
C ASN A 122 2.25 10.69 -24.48
N LYS A 123 1.45 9.71 -24.91
CA LYS A 123 0.00 9.73 -24.70
C LYS A 123 -0.38 8.85 -23.51
N LEU A 124 -0.85 9.48 -22.44
CA LEU A 124 -1.39 8.81 -21.28
C LEU A 124 -2.91 8.64 -21.43
N THR A 125 -3.37 7.39 -21.39
CA THR A 125 -4.78 7.01 -21.45
C THR A 125 -5.05 5.89 -20.45
N PHE A 126 -6.32 5.62 -20.15
CA PHE A 126 -6.68 4.47 -19.32
C PHE A 126 -6.42 3.15 -20.06
N ILE A 127 -5.53 2.33 -19.50
CA ILE A 127 -5.16 1.01 -20.05
C ILE A 127 -5.48 -0.15 -19.10
N ASN A 128 -5.71 0.12 -17.81
CA ASN A 128 -5.79 -0.86 -16.74
C ASN A 128 -7.19 -1.46 -16.59
N TYR A 129 -7.79 -1.92 -17.69
CA TYR A 129 -9.16 -2.44 -17.69
C TYR A 129 -9.35 -3.63 -16.76
N SER A 130 -8.32 -4.46 -16.50
CA SER A 130 -8.42 -5.57 -15.55
C SER A 130 -8.82 -5.14 -14.13
N LYS A 131 -8.54 -3.89 -13.73
CA LYS A 131 -8.93 -3.35 -12.42
C LYS A 131 -10.43 -3.09 -12.27
N LYS A 132 -11.19 -3.26 -13.36
CA LYS A 132 -12.65 -3.27 -13.32
C LYS A 132 -13.19 -4.58 -12.75
N GLU A 133 -12.44 -5.67 -12.83
CA GLU A 133 -12.84 -6.91 -12.18
C GLU A 133 -12.70 -6.78 -10.67
N TRP A 134 -13.57 -7.50 -9.97
CA TRP A 134 -13.43 -7.68 -8.54
C TRP A 134 -12.19 -8.51 -8.24
N VAL A 135 -11.39 -8.09 -7.28
CA VAL A 135 -10.35 -8.94 -6.71
C VAL A 135 -11.03 -10.17 -6.09
N PRO A 136 -10.67 -11.41 -6.51
CA PRO A 136 -11.44 -12.60 -6.14
C PRO A 136 -11.39 -12.94 -4.64
N PHE A 137 -10.21 -12.78 -4.04
CA PHE A 137 -9.95 -13.05 -2.62
C PHE A 137 -9.29 -11.85 -1.97
N VAL A 138 -9.74 -11.47 -0.78
CA VAL A 138 -9.19 -10.39 0.03
C VAL A 138 -9.10 -10.87 1.48
N ILE A 139 -7.98 -10.61 2.14
CA ILE A 139 -7.78 -10.90 3.55
C ILE A 139 -7.89 -9.59 4.32
N TYR A 140 -8.65 -9.59 5.40
CA TYR A 140 -8.70 -8.52 6.39
C TYR A 140 -8.10 -9.04 7.67
N ALA A 141 -7.18 -8.31 8.30
CA ALA A 141 -6.51 -8.80 9.49
C ALA A 141 -6.19 -7.69 10.48
N ASP A 142 -5.97 -8.10 11.73
CA ASP A 142 -5.55 -7.23 12.82
C ASP A 142 -4.77 -8.03 13.89
N PHE A 143 -3.99 -7.33 14.72
CA PHE A 143 -3.18 -7.90 15.79
C PHE A 143 -3.45 -7.17 17.10
N GLU A 144 -3.48 -7.92 18.20
CA GLU A 144 -3.45 -7.33 19.53
C GLU A 144 -2.10 -7.57 20.20
N CYS A 145 -1.62 -6.53 20.88
CA CYS A 145 -0.31 -6.49 21.50
C CYS A 145 -0.39 -6.20 22.99
N VAL A 146 0.50 -6.83 23.77
CA VAL A 146 0.78 -6.39 25.13
C VAL A 146 1.76 -5.22 25.06
N LEU A 147 1.59 -4.26 25.94
CA LEU A 147 2.48 -3.09 26.03
C LEU A 147 3.48 -3.32 27.16
N LYS A 148 4.68 -3.80 26.81
CA LYS A 148 5.76 -3.99 27.80
C LYS A 148 6.47 -2.66 28.07
N PRO A 149 6.49 -2.15 29.31
CA PRO A 149 7.20 -0.92 29.64
C PRO A 149 8.71 -1.11 29.49
N VAL A 150 9.39 -0.13 28.87
CA VAL A 150 10.85 -0.15 28.68
C VAL A 150 11.49 0.82 29.67
N ALA A 151 12.61 0.42 30.28
CA ALA A 151 13.35 1.25 31.22
C ALA A 151 14.19 2.37 30.54
N GLU A 152 14.34 2.36 29.21
CA GLU A 152 15.20 3.29 28.46
C GLU A 152 14.41 4.46 27.86
N ALA A 153 14.96 5.68 28.03
CA ALA A 153 14.32 6.97 27.70
C ALA A 153 14.03 7.25 26.21
N ARG A 154 14.18 6.26 25.30
CA ARG A 154 13.97 6.43 23.85
C ARG A 154 12.70 5.76 23.31
N ALA A 155 12.09 4.83 24.06
CA ALA A 155 10.84 4.18 23.67
C ALA A 155 9.91 4.04 24.90
N TYR A 156 8.64 4.39 24.75
CA TYR A 156 7.66 4.36 25.85
C TYR A 156 7.17 2.93 26.17
N SER A 157 7.11 2.03 25.18
CA SER A 157 6.74 0.62 25.34
C SER A 157 7.23 -0.23 24.15
N VAL A 158 7.43 -1.53 24.36
CA VAL A 158 7.62 -2.53 23.30
C VAL A 158 6.29 -3.25 23.10
N HIS A 159 5.84 -3.30 21.84
CA HIS A 159 4.64 -4.01 21.44
C HIS A 159 5.01 -5.46 21.15
N GLU A 160 4.39 -6.39 21.86
CA GLU A 160 4.53 -7.83 21.59
C GLU A 160 3.15 -8.40 21.29
N ALA A 161 2.98 -8.92 20.07
CA ALA A 161 1.73 -9.53 19.65
C ALA A 161 1.39 -10.73 20.54
N PHE A 162 0.18 -10.74 21.10
CA PHE A 162 -0.37 -11.89 21.83
C PHE A 162 -1.53 -12.55 21.10
N SER A 163 -2.19 -11.84 20.18
CA SER A 163 -3.20 -12.46 19.33
C SER A 163 -3.26 -11.82 17.95
N CYS A 164 -3.82 -12.56 17.00
CA CYS A 164 -4.06 -12.10 15.64
C CYS A 164 -5.35 -12.71 15.10
N GLY A 165 -6.04 -11.96 14.27
CA GLY A 165 -7.28 -12.36 13.62
C GLY A 165 -7.20 -12.06 12.14
N LEU A 166 -7.73 -12.96 11.30
CA LEU A 166 -7.88 -12.74 9.87
C LEU A 166 -9.23 -13.23 9.38
N TYR A 167 -9.77 -12.53 8.40
CA TYR A 167 -10.97 -12.89 7.66
C TYR A 167 -10.63 -12.97 6.18
N LEU A 168 -10.72 -14.18 5.61
CA LEU A 168 -10.65 -14.39 4.16
C LEU A 168 -12.04 -14.12 3.58
N LYS A 169 -12.15 -13.11 2.72
CA LYS A 169 -13.35 -12.81 1.94
C LYS A 169 -13.16 -13.29 0.50
N CYS A 170 -14.07 -14.13 0.04
CA CYS A 170 -14.22 -14.48 -1.37
C CYS A 170 -15.38 -13.70 -1.99
N ASN A 171 -15.19 -13.14 -3.19
CA ASN A 171 -16.18 -12.26 -3.82
C ASN A 171 -17.19 -13.00 -4.71
N PHE A 172 -16.91 -14.23 -5.13
CA PHE A 172 -17.75 -15.01 -6.03
C PHE A 172 -18.40 -16.23 -5.37
N ASP A 173 -17.87 -16.67 -4.22
CA ASP A 173 -18.40 -17.79 -3.46
C ASP A 173 -18.25 -17.54 -1.96
N ASP A 174 -19.38 -17.26 -1.33
CA ASP A 174 -19.45 -16.86 0.07
C ASP A 174 -19.17 -18.02 1.05
N GLU A 175 -19.16 -19.28 0.58
CA GLU A 175 -18.80 -20.47 1.35
C GLU A 175 -17.27 -20.61 1.52
N LEU A 176 -16.49 -19.99 0.62
CA LEU A 176 -15.03 -19.94 0.72
C LEU A 176 -14.54 -18.85 1.67
N SER A 177 -15.45 -18.05 2.23
CA SER A 177 -15.08 -17.01 3.20
C SER A 177 -15.02 -17.59 4.62
N GLU A 178 -13.94 -17.30 5.34
CA GLU A 178 -13.72 -17.86 6.69
C GLU A 178 -13.00 -16.87 7.61
N TYR A 179 -13.35 -16.91 8.89
CA TYR A 179 -12.63 -16.22 9.96
C TYR A 179 -11.68 -17.21 10.65
N ARG A 180 -10.44 -16.79 10.89
CA ARG A 180 -9.46 -17.53 11.69
C ARG A 180 -8.83 -16.59 12.71
N CYS A 181 -8.52 -17.12 13.89
CA CYS A 181 -7.83 -16.35 14.92
C CYS A 181 -6.88 -17.25 15.71
N TYR A 182 -5.89 -16.61 16.32
CA TYR A 182 -4.97 -17.24 17.25
C TYR A 182 -4.63 -16.28 18.37
N ARG A 183 -4.74 -16.78 19.61
CA ARG A 183 -4.24 -16.13 20.81
C ARG A 183 -3.22 -17.02 21.46
N LYS A 184 -2.05 -16.46 21.74
CA LYS A 184 -0.99 -17.11 22.48
C LYS A 184 -1.44 -17.38 23.92
N VAL A 185 -1.31 -18.62 24.35
CA VAL A 185 -1.62 -19.04 25.73
C VAL A 185 -0.31 -19.46 26.41
N ASN A 186 0.19 -18.63 27.34
CA ASN A 186 1.47 -18.85 28.06
C ASN A 186 2.69 -18.99 27.12
N ASP A 187 3.71 -19.76 27.53
CA ASP A 187 4.92 -20.09 26.76
C ASP A 187 4.64 -21.06 25.61
N ASP A 188 3.57 -20.83 24.84
CA ASP A 188 3.36 -21.54 23.57
C ASP A 188 4.53 -21.23 22.63
N ASP A 189 5.03 -22.27 21.94
CA ASP A 189 6.22 -22.17 21.08
C ASP A 189 5.93 -21.29 19.85
N MET A 190 4.67 -21.21 19.42
CA MET A 190 4.26 -20.44 18.26
C MET A 190 3.79 -19.03 18.63
N SER A 191 4.44 -18.03 18.04
CA SER A 191 3.99 -16.64 18.11
C SER A 191 2.79 -16.35 17.18
N PRO A 192 1.97 -15.32 17.47
CA PRO A 192 0.90 -14.92 16.56
C PRO A 192 1.39 -14.56 15.16
N SER A 193 2.58 -13.96 15.03
CA SER A 193 3.19 -13.63 13.74
C SER A 193 3.56 -14.87 12.93
N GLU A 194 4.03 -15.94 13.60
CA GLU A 194 4.30 -17.23 12.95
C GLU A 194 3.01 -17.93 12.51
N TRP A 195 2.01 -17.97 13.39
CA TRP A 195 0.70 -18.50 13.04
C TRP A 195 0.10 -17.77 11.84
N PHE A 196 0.23 -16.44 11.80
CA PHE A 196 -0.24 -15.62 10.69
C PHE A 196 0.49 -15.97 9.39
N ALA A 197 1.82 -16.08 9.41
CA ALA A 197 2.61 -16.47 8.24
C ALA A 197 2.23 -17.88 7.71
N GLN A 198 2.03 -18.85 8.60
CA GLN A 198 1.58 -20.19 8.23
C GLN A 198 0.18 -20.16 7.59
N ASN A 199 -0.74 -19.37 8.18
CA ASN A 199 -2.09 -19.24 7.62
C ASN A 199 -2.10 -18.57 6.25
N LEU A 200 -1.19 -17.64 5.97
CA LEU A 200 -1.04 -17.09 4.62
C LEU A 200 -0.61 -18.17 3.63
N GLN A 201 0.33 -19.05 4.00
CA GLN A 201 0.73 -20.16 3.15
C GLN A 201 -0.44 -21.13 2.89
N ASP A 202 -1.17 -21.52 3.93
CA ASP A 202 -2.34 -22.40 3.79
C ASP A 202 -3.43 -21.78 2.92
N ILE A 203 -3.65 -20.46 3.03
CA ILE A 203 -4.60 -19.72 2.18
C ILE A 203 -4.08 -19.66 0.73
N ALA A 204 -2.78 -19.54 0.51
CA ALA A 204 -2.19 -19.53 -0.82
C ALA A 204 -2.52 -20.82 -1.57
N ASP A 205 -2.36 -21.97 -0.92
CA ASP A 205 -2.66 -23.27 -1.50
C ASP A 205 -4.14 -23.39 -1.87
N LYS A 206 -5.05 -23.00 -0.97
CA LYS A 206 -6.50 -22.96 -1.24
C LYS A 206 -6.84 -22.06 -2.44
N VAL A 207 -6.23 -20.87 -2.52
CA VAL A 207 -6.49 -19.91 -3.60
C VAL A 207 -5.94 -20.43 -4.93
N LEU A 208 -4.75 -21.03 -4.93
CA LEU A 208 -4.14 -21.64 -6.11
C LEU A 208 -4.97 -22.80 -6.64
N GLU A 209 -5.53 -23.65 -5.76
CA GLU A 209 -6.44 -24.72 -6.17
C GLU A 209 -7.65 -24.18 -6.94
N VAL A 210 -8.23 -23.06 -6.48
CA VAL A 210 -9.34 -22.40 -7.19
C VAL A 210 -8.88 -21.83 -8.53
N PHE A 211 -7.70 -21.21 -8.59
CA PHE A 211 -7.15 -20.61 -9.81
C PHE A 211 -6.81 -21.66 -10.88
N ASP A 212 -6.44 -22.87 -10.46
CA ASP A 212 -6.05 -23.97 -11.34
C ASP A 212 -7.25 -24.74 -11.90
N ASN A 213 -8.44 -24.48 -11.39
CA ASN A 213 -9.69 -25.09 -11.82
C ASN A 213 -10.67 -24.06 -12.42
N PRO A 214 -10.33 -23.40 -13.55
CA PRO A 214 -11.19 -22.40 -14.16
C PRO A 214 -12.49 -23.04 -14.64
N LYS A 215 -13.63 -22.47 -14.22
CA LYS A 215 -14.95 -22.91 -14.65
C LYS A 215 -15.15 -22.65 -16.14
N LEU A 216 -15.69 -23.66 -16.82
CA LEU A 216 -16.07 -23.55 -18.22
C LEU A 216 -17.20 -22.54 -18.38
N MET A 217 -17.15 -21.78 -19.47
CA MET A 217 -18.20 -20.81 -19.81
C MET A 217 -19.57 -21.48 -19.94
N CYS A 218 -20.53 -21.03 -19.15
CA CYS A 218 -21.94 -21.31 -19.35
C CYS A 218 -22.49 -20.31 -20.39
N PHE A 219 -22.80 -20.77 -21.59
CA PHE A 219 -23.23 -19.90 -22.69
C PHE A 219 -24.61 -20.27 -23.20
N THR A 220 -25.61 -19.52 -22.74
CA THR A 220 -27.02 -19.75 -23.06
C THR A 220 -27.37 -19.29 -24.48
N SER A 221 -28.49 -19.79 -25.02
CA SER A 221 -28.98 -19.37 -26.34
C SER A 221 -29.31 -17.86 -26.39
N VAL A 222 -29.76 -17.28 -25.28
CA VAL A 222 -30.05 -15.84 -25.18
C VAL A 222 -28.77 -15.01 -25.26
N GLU A 223 -27.71 -15.43 -24.56
CA GLU A 223 -26.41 -14.77 -24.60
C GLU A 223 -25.73 -14.89 -25.95
N LYS A 224 -25.94 -16.01 -26.66
CA LYS A 224 -25.49 -16.15 -28.04
C LYS A 224 -26.07 -15.07 -28.95
N VAL A 225 -27.38 -14.81 -28.84
CA VAL A 225 -28.02 -13.73 -29.59
C VAL A 225 -27.50 -12.35 -29.17
N LYS A 226 -27.25 -12.12 -27.87
CA LYS A 226 -26.63 -10.87 -27.38
C LYS A 226 -25.22 -10.67 -27.95
N PHE A 227 -24.40 -11.72 -27.96
CA PHE A 227 -23.04 -11.69 -28.50
C PHE A 227 -23.03 -11.39 -30.01
N GLU A 228 -23.89 -12.05 -30.78
CA GLU A 228 -24.00 -11.84 -32.23
C GLU A 228 -24.39 -10.39 -32.55
N LYS A 229 -25.37 -9.85 -31.83
CA LYS A 229 -25.87 -8.47 -31.97
C LYS A 229 -24.98 -7.40 -31.33
N ALA A 230 -23.94 -7.76 -30.60
CA ALA A 230 -23.08 -6.78 -29.95
C ALA A 230 -22.20 -6.04 -30.98
N TYR A 231 -22.33 -4.71 -30.99
CA TYR A 231 -21.52 -3.77 -31.79
C TYR A 231 -20.45 -3.04 -30.97
N ILE A 232 -20.51 -3.15 -29.65
CA ILE A 232 -19.60 -2.48 -28.70
C ILE A 232 -18.93 -3.52 -27.82
N CYS A 233 -17.63 -3.36 -27.60
CA CYS A 233 -16.86 -4.15 -26.64
C CYS A 233 -17.23 -3.76 -25.20
N HIS A 234 -17.63 -4.73 -24.38
CA HIS A 234 -18.08 -4.44 -23.02
C HIS A 234 -16.95 -3.96 -22.09
N ILE A 235 -15.68 -4.26 -22.41
CA ILE A 235 -14.48 -3.90 -21.63
C ILE A 235 -14.07 -2.44 -21.89
N CYS A 236 -13.67 -2.14 -23.12
CA CYS A 236 -13.18 -0.80 -23.49
C CYS A 236 -14.26 0.15 -23.98
N LYS A 237 -15.51 -0.32 -24.09
CA LYS A 237 -16.68 0.47 -24.54
C LYS A 237 -16.56 1.06 -25.96
N ARG A 238 -15.58 0.63 -26.76
CA ARG A 238 -15.41 1.01 -28.17
C ARG A 238 -16.14 0.07 -29.11
N GLY A 239 -16.55 0.59 -30.26
CA GLY A 239 -17.18 -0.19 -31.33
C GLY A 239 -16.24 -1.24 -31.93
N PHE A 240 -16.82 -2.31 -32.50
CA PHE A 240 -16.08 -3.27 -33.32
C PHE A 240 -15.94 -2.74 -34.75
N THR A 241 -14.73 -2.84 -35.29
CA THR A 241 -14.42 -2.61 -36.71
C THR A 241 -14.32 -3.93 -37.47
N GLU A 242 -14.31 -3.89 -38.80
CA GLU A 242 -14.19 -5.10 -39.64
C GLU A 242 -12.87 -5.87 -39.42
N LYS A 243 -11.85 -5.20 -38.89
CA LYS A 243 -10.54 -5.82 -38.58
C LYS A 243 -10.49 -6.45 -37.18
N ASP A 244 -11.48 -6.19 -36.35
CA ASP A 244 -11.50 -6.65 -34.96
C ASP A 244 -12.01 -8.09 -34.85
N ILE A 245 -11.28 -8.91 -34.10
CA ILE A 245 -11.74 -10.24 -33.72
C ILE A 245 -12.62 -10.12 -32.48
N LYS A 246 -13.92 -10.39 -32.65
CA LYS A 246 -14.92 -10.39 -31.57
C LYS A 246 -14.89 -11.73 -30.83
N VAL A 247 -14.63 -11.70 -29.52
CA VAL A 247 -14.52 -12.88 -28.65
C VAL A 247 -15.51 -12.82 -27.48
N ARG A 248 -15.76 -13.98 -26.87
CA ARG A 248 -16.68 -14.13 -25.73
C ARG A 248 -15.86 -14.12 -24.44
N ASP A 249 -16.03 -13.07 -23.66
CA ASP A 249 -15.43 -12.96 -22.34
C ASP A 249 -16.34 -13.61 -21.29
N HIS A 250 -15.75 -14.27 -20.31
CA HIS A 250 -16.45 -14.92 -19.23
C HIS A 250 -15.60 -14.93 -17.95
N SER A 251 -16.25 -15.12 -16.81
CA SER A 251 -15.55 -15.32 -15.54
C SER A 251 -15.00 -16.74 -15.45
N HIS A 252 -13.72 -16.89 -15.13
CA HIS A 252 -13.13 -18.20 -14.83
C HIS A 252 -13.54 -18.74 -13.46
N PHE A 253 -14.15 -17.93 -12.58
CA PHE A 253 -14.59 -18.36 -11.24
C PHE A 253 -16.05 -18.77 -11.19
N THR A 254 -16.92 -18.09 -11.95
CA THR A 254 -18.37 -18.39 -11.99
C THR A 254 -18.78 -19.11 -13.26
N GLY A 255 -17.98 -19.03 -14.34
CA GLY A 255 -18.34 -19.51 -15.67
C GLY A 255 -19.32 -18.59 -16.42
N GLU A 256 -19.74 -17.48 -15.81
CA GLU A 256 -20.76 -16.60 -16.38
C GLU A 256 -20.20 -15.75 -17.53
N TYR A 257 -20.98 -15.63 -18.59
CA TYR A 257 -20.65 -14.79 -19.74
C TYR A 257 -20.76 -13.30 -19.37
N ARG A 258 -19.66 -12.56 -19.54
CA ARG A 258 -19.58 -11.13 -19.21
C ARG A 258 -19.98 -10.25 -20.39
N GLY A 259 -19.57 -10.61 -21.61
CA GLY A 259 -19.91 -9.85 -22.79
C GLY A 259 -19.02 -10.08 -24.01
N ALA A 260 -19.35 -9.38 -25.10
CA ALA A 260 -18.53 -9.38 -26.30
C ALA A 260 -17.32 -8.47 -26.07
N ALA A 261 -16.13 -8.94 -26.42
CA ALA A 261 -14.89 -8.20 -26.25
C ALA A 261 -14.05 -8.20 -27.52
N HIS A 262 -13.20 -7.19 -27.69
CA HIS A 262 -12.07 -7.29 -28.61
C HIS A 262 -11.14 -8.37 -28.10
N SER A 263 -10.59 -9.20 -28.99
CA SER A 263 -9.61 -10.24 -28.60
C SER A 263 -8.46 -9.66 -27.75
N LYS A 264 -7.91 -8.50 -28.14
CA LYS A 264 -6.86 -7.82 -27.37
C LYS A 264 -7.32 -7.37 -25.98
N CYS A 265 -8.56 -6.84 -25.86
CA CYS A 265 -9.11 -6.46 -24.57
C CYS A 265 -9.28 -7.68 -23.67
N ASN A 266 -9.86 -8.76 -24.19
CA ASN A 266 -10.06 -10.01 -23.46
C ASN A 266 -8.74 -10.61 -22.95
N ILE A 267 -7.70 -10.63 -23.78
CA ILE A 267 -6.38 -11.15 -23.38
C ILE A 267 -5.77 -10.33 -22.25
N ASN A 268 -6.06 -9.03 -22.18
CA ASN A 268 -5.54 -8.13 -21.15
C ASN A 268 -6.46 -8.02 -19.93
N TYR A 269 -7.68 -8.56 -20.01
CA TYR A 269 -8.69 -8.56 -18.95
C TYR A 269 -8.54 -9.83 -18.11
N ARG A 270 -7.36 -9.95 -17.48
CA ARG A 270 -6.96 -11.14 -16.73
C ARG A 270 -7.29 -10.99 -15.25
N ASP A 271 -7.62 -12.13 -14.64
CA ASP A 271 -7.73 -12.25 -13.19
C ASP A 271 -6.38 -11.95 -12.54
N VAL A 272 -6.42 -11.27 -11.40
CA VAL A 272 -5.22 -10.90 -10.66
C VAL A 272 -4.67 -12.08 -9.88
N LYS A 273 -3.35 -12.24 -9.94
CA LYS A 273 -2.60 -13.28 -9.21
C LYS A 273 -2.00 -12.74 -7.90
N PHE A 274 -2.76 -11.92 -7.20
CA PHE A 274 -2.42 -11.48 -5.86
C PHE A 274 -3.64 -11.44 -4.96
N VAL A 275 -3.42 -11.66 -3.67
CA VAL A 275 -4.42 -11.51 -2.60
C VAL A 275 -4.05 -10.27 -1.78
N PRO A 276 -4.88 -9.22 -1.77
CA PRO A 276 -4.72 -8.10 -0.86
C PRO A 276 -4.87 -8.56 0.58
N VAL A 277 -3.96 -8.13 1.44
CA VAL A 277 -4.03 -8.31 2.89
C VAL A 277 -4.16 -6.92 3.50
N ILE A 278 -5.34 -6.62 4.03
CA ILE A 278 -5.75 -5.30 4.43
C ILE A 278 -5.74 -5.20 5.96
N PHE A 279 -4.93 -4.24 6.44
CA PHE A 279 -4.91 -3.81 7.84
C PHE A 279 -5.38 -2.35 7.92
N HIS A 280 -5.79 -1.92 9.11
CA HIS A 280 -6.10 -0.52 9.36
C HIS A 280 -4.92 0.17 10.02
N ASN A 281 -4.25 1.08 9.30
CA ASN A 281 -3.03 1.77 9.72
C ASN A 281 -1.74 0.90 9.72
N LEU A 282 -1.65 -0.03 8.74
CA LEU A 282 -0.51 -0.92 8.52
C LEU A 282 0.85 -0.19 8.51
N SER A 283 0.93 0.94 7.78
CA SER A 283 2.17 1.70 7.60
C SER A 283 2.63 2.41 8.88
N GLY A 284 1.72 2.56 9.85
CA GLY A 284 1.97 3.28 11.11
C GLY A 284 2.48 2.38 12.22
N TYR A 285 1.92 1.17 12.36
CA TYR A 285 2.14 0.29 13.51
C TYR A 285 2.35 -1.18 13.12
N ASP A 286 1.39 -1.80 12.42
CA ASP A 286 1.23 -3.25 12.47
C ASP A 286 2.28 -4.03 11.68
N SER A 287 2.80 -3.45 10.59
CA SER A 287 3.75 -4.17 9.72
C SER A 287 5.01 -4.64 10.44
N HIS A 288 5.47 -3.91 11.46
CA HIS A 288 6.65 -4.28 12.24
C HIS A 288 6.47 -5.55 13.06
N LEU A 289 5.23 -5.94 13.37
CA LEU A 289 4.93 -7.08 14.24
C LEU A 289 5.17 -8.43 13.56
N PHE A 290 4.99 -8.49 12.24
CA PHE A 290 4.93 -9.76 11.52
C PHE A 290 5.73 -9.80 10.20
N ILE A 291 6.25 -8.66 9.70
CA ILE A 291 6.95 -8.63 8.40
C ILE A 291 8.17 -9.55 8.38
N ARG A 292 8.86 -9.71 9.51
CA ARG A 292 10.02 -10.60 9.63
C ARG A 292 9.59 -12.04 9.44
N GLU A 293 8.55 -12.48 10.14
CA GLU A 293 8.02 -13.83 10.08
C GLU A 293 7.44 -14.13 8.70
N VAL A 294 6.71 -13.19 8.08
CA VAL A 294 6.24 -13.34 6.69
C VAL A 294 7.40 -13.44 5.69
N ALA A 295 8.52 -12.77 5.95
CA ALA A 295 9.69 -12.84 5.10
C ALA A 295 10.43 -14.19 5.24
N THR A 296 10.52 -14.75 6.45
CA THR A 296 11.43 -15.87 6.75
C THR A 296 10.76 -17.23 6.94
N LYS A 297 9.46 -17.30 7.28
CA LYS A 297 8.82 -18.57 7.69
C LYS A 297 8.36 -19.46 6.55
N PHE A 298 8.17 -18.91 5.36
CA PHE A 298 7.91 -19.69 4.15
C PHE A 298 8.71 -19.14 2.96
N PRO A 299 9.08 -19.98 1.98
CA PRO A 299 9.90 -19.55 0.84
C PRO A 299 9.24 -18.45 0.00
N GLY A 300 10.07 -17.78 -0.82
CA GLY A 300 9.64 -16.76 -1.76
C GLY A 300 10.01 -15.33 -1.36
N ARG A 301 10.16 -14.46 -2.36
CA ARG A 301 10.73 -13.12 -2.18
C ARG A 301 9.76 -12.13 -1.54
N VAL A 302 10.31 -11.16 -0.81
CA VAL A 302 9.58 -9.97 -0.33
C VAL A 302 10.02 -8.75 -1.12
N TRP A 303 9.07 -8.05 -1.70
CA TRP A 303 9.28 -6.75 -2.34
C TRP A 303 8.64 -5.66 -1.49
N VAL A 304 9.37 -4.59 -1.22
CA VAL A 304 8.90 -3.49 -0.36
C VAL A 304 8.78 -2.21 -1.18
N LEU A 305 7.70 -1.46 -0.94
CA LEU A 305 7.52 -0.10 -1.42
C LEU A 305 7.77 0.89 -0.26
N PRO A 306 9.03 1.35 -0.06
CA PRO A 306 9.39 2.13 1.11
C PRO A 306 8.93 3.59 1.01
N GLN A 307 8.48 4.16 2.13
CA GLN A 307 8.28 5.60 2.30
C GLN A 307 9.47 6.23 3.05
N THR A 308 9.91 5.58 4.13
CA THR A 308 11.13 5.89 4.88
C THR A 308 11.88 4.59 5.19
N LYS A 309 12.99 4.67 5.94
CA LYS A 309 13.70 3.46 6.41
C LYS A 309 12.85 2.58 7.32
N GLU A 310 11.88 3.17 8.01
CA GLU A 310 11.05 2.50 9.01
C GLU A 310 9.59 2.36 8.56
N ARG A 311 9.12 3.17 7.59
CA ARG A 311 7.72 3.11 7.14
C ARG A 311 7.63 2.67 5.70
N TYR A 312 6.78 1.68 5.45
CA TYR A 312 6.50 1.15 4.11
C TYR A 312 5.08 1.52 3.68
N ILE A 313 4.92 1.95 2.43
CA ILE A 313 3.59 2.18 1.83
C ILE A 313 2.86 0.84 1.70
N SER A 314 3.61 -0.18 1.28
CA SER A 314 3.14 -1.54 1.08
C SER A 314 4.35 -2.47 0.97
N PHE A 315 4.13 -3.77 1.18
CA PHE A 315 5.06 -4.80 0.78
C PHE A 315 4.29 -5.97 0.18
N VAL A 316 4.98 -6.77 -0.61
CA VAL A 316 4.43 -7.91 -1.34
C VAL A 316 5.27 -9.13 -1.02
N LYS A 317 4.63 -10.18 -0.53
CA LYS A 317 5.24 -11.50 -0.37
C LYS A 317 4.85 -12.35 -1.57
N PHE A 318 5.82 -12.75 -2.37
CA PHE A 318 5.62 -13.70 -3.46
C PHE A 318 5.77 -15.11 -2.91
N MET A 319 4.92 -16.03 -3.40
CA MET A 319 5.15 -17.46 -3.21
C MET A 319 6.39 -17.90 -3.99
N GLU A 320 7.00 -19.01 -3.60
CA GLU A 320 8.19 -19.57 -4.22
C GLU A 320 8.07 -19.73 -5.74
N ASP A 321 6.95 -20.28 -6.19
CA ASP A 321 6.62 -20.49 -7.60
C ASP A 321 6.23 -19.21 -8.37
N GLN A 322 6.18 -18.06 -7.67
CA GLN A 322 5.71 -16.76 -8.16
C GLN A 322 4.32 -16.76 -8.81
N ARG A 323 3.51 -17.80 -8.59
CA ARG A 323 2.15 -17.93 -9.16
C ARG A 323 1.11 -17.13 -8.39
N LEU A 324 1.38 -16.86 -7.11
CA LEU A 324 0.55 -16.02 -6.24
C LEU A 324 1.44 -15.07 -5.44
N SER A 325 0.86 -13.94 -5.02
CA SER A 325 1.50 -13.04 -4.08
C SER A 325 0.50 -12.43 -3.10
N PHE A 326 0.93 -12.18 -1.87
CA PHE A 326 0.18 -11.41 -0.89
C PHE A 326 0.62 -9.96 -0.93
N ARG A 327 -0.31 -9.05 -1.19
CA ARG A 327 -0.05 -7.61 -1.23
C ARG A 327 -0.63 -6.96 0.01
N PHE A 328 0.23 -6.44 0.88
CA PHE A 328 -0.20 -5.81 2.11
C PHE A 328 -0.60 -4.36 1.86
N ILE A 329 -1.82 -3.98 2.22
CA ILE A 329 -2.41 -2.67 1.93
C ILE A 329 -2.93 -2.05 3.23
N ASP A 330 -2.73 -0.75 3.35
CA ASP A 330 -3.22 0.05 4.47
C ASP A 330 -4.56 0.70 4.12
N SER A 331 -5.65 0.27 4.76
CA SER A 331 -6.98 0.86 4.55
C SER A 331 -7.04 2.35 4.95
N PHE A 332 -6.18 2.82 5.85
CA PHE A 332 -6.12 4.23 6.25
C PHE A 332 -5.64 5.13 5.11
N LYS A 333 -4.87 4.60 4.15
CA LYS A 333 -4.48 5.30 2.90
C LYS A 333 -5.63 5.44 1.90
N PHE A 334 -6.75 4.78 2.16
CA PHE A 334 -8.01 4.91 1.42
C PHE A 334 -9.01 5.78 2.17
N MET A 335 -9.16 5.52 3.45
CA MET A 335 -10.12 6.18 4.33
C MET A 335 -9.38 6.68 5.57
N ALA A 336 -8.88 7.91 5.51
CA ALA A 336 -8.06 8.54 6.56
C ALA A 336 -8.92 8.99 7.76
N SER A 337 -9.58 8.04 8.42
CA SER A 337 -10.35 8.22 9.64
C SER A 337 -10.23 6.96 10.51
N SER A 338 -10.55 7.08 11.80
CA SER A 338 -10.50 5.93 12.71
C SER A 338 -11.58 4.90 12.36
N LEU A 339 -11.30 3.63 12.66
CA LEU A 339 -12.26 2.53 12.49
C LEU A 339 -13.59 2.81 13.19
N ASP A 340 -13.59 3.39 14.39
CA ASP A 340 -14.81 3.80 15.12
C ASP A 340 -15.66 4.80 14.31
N ASN A 341 -15.03 5.86 13.79
CA ASN A 341 -15.74 6.87 13.00
C ASN A 341 -16.27 6.28 11.68
N LEU A 342 -15.53 5.36 11.06
CA LEU A 342 -15.97 4.68 9.84
C LEU A 342 -17.14 3.72 10.12
N ALA A 343 -17.08 2.96 11.22
CA ALA A 343 -18.12 2.02 11.64
C ALA A 343 -19.46 2.73 11.89
N LYS A 344 -19.43 3.92 12.51
CA LYS A 344 -20.63 4.76 12.75
C LYS A 344 -21.38 5.16 11.48
N ASN A 345 -20.70 5.18 10.33
CA ASN A 345 -21.30 5.54 9.04
C ASN A 345 -21.87 4.33 8.27
N LEU A 346 -21.70 3.11 8.78
CA LEU A 346 -22.24 1.90 8.17
C LEU A 346 -23.77 1.83 8.36
N LYS A 347 -24.49 1.62 7.27
CA LYS A 347 -25.95 1.41 7.30
C LYS A 347 -26.33 -0.05 7.56
N GLN A 348 -25.52 -0.97 7.07
CA GLN A 348 -25.75 -2.42 7.13
C GLN A 348 -24.40 -3.12 7.32
N GLN A 349 -24.45 -4.27 7.97
CA GLN A 349 -23.28 -5.09 8.29
C GLN A 349 -23.59 -6.58 8.05
N PRO A 350 -23.81 -6.99 6.78
CA PRO A 350 -24.25 -8.34 6.44
C PRO A 350 -23.22 -9.43 6.79
N THR A 351 -21.93 -9.18 6.58
CA THR A 351 -20.84 -10.13 6.86
C THR A 351 -20.68 -10.34 8.36
N LEU A 352 -20.66 -9.26 9.15
CA LEU A 352 -20.58 -9.30 10.61
C LEU A 352 -21.77 -10.07 11.19
N ARG A 353 -23.00 -9.76 10.74
CA ARG A 353 -24.21 -10.47 11.18
C ARG A 353 -24.22 -11.94 10.77
N LYS A 354 -23.69 -12.29 9.59
CA LYS A 354 -23.56 -13.67 9.12
C LYS A 354 -22.57 -14.46 9.99
N VAL A 355 -21.39 -13.90 10.25
CA VAL A 355 -20.33 -14.56 10.99
C VAL A 355 -20.71 -14.73 12.46
N PHE A 356 -21.23 -13.69 13.12
CA PHE A 356 -21.67 -13.80 14.52
C PHE A 356 -23.02 -14.49 14.70
N GLY A 357 -23.89 -14.49 13.67
CA GLY A 357 -25.19 -15.17 13.72
C GLY A 357 -25.14 -16.69 13.79
N GLN A 358 -23.94 -17.27 13.65
CA GLN A 358 -23.71 -18.69 13.92
C GLN A 358 -23.66 -18.98 15.43
N ASP A 359 -23.20 -18.01 16.22
CA ASP A 359 -22.87 -18.17 17.64
C ASP A 359 -23.84 -17.40 18.57
N TYR A 360 -24.41 -16.29 18.09
CA TYR A 360 -25.09 -15.30 18.91
C TYR A 360 -26.45 -14.87 18.34
N ASP A 361 -27.32 -14.35 19.22
CA ASP A 361 -28.61 -13.82 18.81
C ASP A 361 -28.54 -12.37 18.28
N GLY A 362 -29.64 -11.89 17.71
CA GLY A 362 -29.69 -10.55 17.10
C GLY A 362 -29.39 -9.41 18.08
N THR A 363 -29.78 -9.54 19.35
CA THR A 363 -29.56 -8.49 20.37
C THR A 363 -28.09 -8.44 20.80
N GLN A 364 -27.46 -9.59 20.94
CA GLN A 364 -26.02 -9.68 21.18
C GLN A 364 -25.24 -9.13 20.00
N ILE A 365 -25.61 -9.48 18.77
CA ILE A 365 -24.93 -9.00 17.57
C ILE A 365 -25.03 -7.47 17.46
N ASP A 366 -26.16 -6.88 17.82
CA ASP A 366 -26.34 -5.42 17.80
C ASP A 366 -25.31 -4.69 18.67
N LEU A 367 -24.85 -5.31 19.77
CA LEU A 367 -23.77 -4.78 20.61
C LEU A 367 -22.42 -4.72 19.88
N LEU A 368 -22.17 -5.64 18.95
CA LEU A 368 -20.92 -5.77 18.18
C LEU A 368 -20.92 -4.94 16.89
N THR A 369 -22.01 -4.23 16.59
CA THR A 369 -22.12 -3.41 15.35
C THR A 369 -21.33 -2.09 15.41
N LYS A 370 -20.77 -1.76 16.57
CA LYS A 370 -19.93 -0.58 16.80
C LYS A 370 -18.60 -1.01 17.39
N LYS A 371 -17.58 -0.16 17.23
CA LYS A 371 -16.27 -0.43 17.80
C LYS A 371 -16.37 -0.49 19.32
N GLY A 372 -15.79 -1.53 19.90
CA GLY A 372 -15.69 -1.71 21.35
C GLY A 372 -14.58 -0.84 21.95
N VAL A 373 -14.33 -1.03 23.24
CA VAL A 373 -13.20 -0.41 23.95
C VAL A 373 -12.33 -1.48 24.58
N PHE A 374 -11.01 -1.29 24.54
CA PHE A 374 -10.04 -2.23 25.08
C PHE A 374 -8.99 -1.49 25.94
N PRO A 375 -8.62 -2.01 27.12
CA PRO A 375 -7.72 -1.32 28.05
C PRO A 375 -6.25 -1.59 27.70
N TYR A 376 -5.77 -1.04 26.58
CA TYR A 376 -4.43 -1.31 26.04
C TYR A 376 -3.29 -1.10 27.04
N GLU A 377 -3.31 0.00 27.80
CA GLU A 377 -2.27 0.29 28.80
C GLU A 377 -2.31 -0.64 30.00
N TYR A 378 -3.50 -1.13 30.33
CA TYR A 378 -3.64 -2.12 31.39
C TYR A 378 -3.00 -3.45 30.96
N ILE A 379 -3.14 -3.87 29.71
CA ILE A 379 -2.64 -5.16 29.23
C ILE A 379 -1.12 -5.11 28.97
N SER A 380 -0.36 -5.17 30.06
CA SER A 380 1.11 -5.13 30.06
C SER A 380 1.77 -6.51 29.98
N SER A 381 1.01 -7.60 30.18
CA SER A 381 1.51 -8.98 30.20
C SER A 381 0.41 -10.00 29.93
N LEU A 382 0.79 -11.23 29.56
CA LEU A 382 -0.15 -12.30 29.22
C LEU A 382 -0.96 -12.78 30.43
N GLU A 383 -0.43 -12.67 31.64
CA GLU A 383 -1.11 -13.10 32.87
C GLU A 383 -2.37 -12.26 33.12
N LYS A 384 -2.37 -10.97 32.73
CA LYS A 384 -3.55 -10.11 32.86
C LYS A 384 -4.72 -10.58 32.02
N LEU A 385 -4.47 -11.29 30.91
CA LEU A 385 -5.54 -11.88 30.10
C LEU A 385 -6.31 -12.97 30.86
N GLN A 386 -5.76 -13.51 31.95
CA GLN A 386 -6.44 -14.51 32.80
C GLN A 386 -7.32 -13.87 33.88
N GLU A 387 -7.32 -12.54 34.02
CA GLU A 387 -8.18 -11.87 35.00
C GLU A 387 -9.65 -12.04 34.62
N THR A 388 -10.47 -12.39 35.63
CA THR A 388 -11.87 -12.79 35.46
C THR A 388 -12.86 -11.66 35.69
N ALA A 389 -12.37 -10.42 35.75
CA ALA A 389 -13.19 -9.23 35.93
C ALA A 389 -12.77 -8.15 34.94
N LEU A 390 -13.75 -7.38 34.48
CA LEU A 390 -13.49 -6.19 33.68
C LEU A 390 -12.75 -5.14 34.55
N PRO A 391 -11.63 -4.57 34.10
CA PRO A 391 -10.91 -3.54 34.83
C PRO A 391 -11.79 -2.34 35.17
N PRO A 392 -11.47 -1.60 36.24
CA PRO A 392 -12.20 -0.38 36.57
C PRO A 392 -11.91 0.73 35.54
N PRO A 393 -12.76 1.76 35.41
CA PRO A 393 -12.66 2.78 34.36
C PRO A 393 -11.30 3.47 34.26
N GLU A 394 -10.61 3.65 35.39
CA GLU A 394 -9.32 4.33 35.48
C GLU A 394 -8.20 3.56 34.76
N GLN A 395 -8.40 2.26 34.51
CA GLN A 395 -7.45 1.42 33.78
C GLN A 395 -7.67 1.42 32.26
N PHE A 396 -8.67 2.17 31.77
CA PHE A 396 -8.92 2.40 30.34
C PHE A 396 -8.33 3.74 29.84
N TYR A 397 -7.41 4.33 30.60
CA TYR A 397 -6.71 5.54 30.18
C TYR A 397 -6.00 5.35 28.83
N ASN A 398 -6.06 6.37 27.98
CA ASN A 398 -5.40 6.39 26.69
C ASN A 398 -4.41 7.56 26.60
N SER A 399 -3.12 7.25 26.68
CA SER A 399 -2.00 8.19 26.56
C SER A 399 -1.82 8.78 25.17
N LEU A 400 -2.31 8.15 24.11
CA LEU A 400 -2.26 8.70 22.75
C LEU A 400 -3.19 9.90 22.60
N THR A 401 -4.35 9.85 23.27
CA THR A 401 -5.35 10.92 23.26
C THR A 401 -5.39 11.75 24.54
N ASP A 402 -4.56 11.38 25.53
CA ASP A 402 -4.49 11.99 26.86
C ASP A 402 -5.88 12.12 27.51
N SER A 403 -6.65 11.02 27.49
CA SER A 403 -8.07 11.03 27.86
C SER A 403 -8.53 9.75 28.57
N ASP A 404 -9.40 9.93 29.57
CA ASP A 404 -10.13 8.84 30.22
C ASP A 404 -11.26 8.28 29.33
N ILE A 405 -11.68 7.05 29.63
CA ILE A 405 -12.85 6.43 29.00
C ILE A 405 -14.14 7.20 29.35
N SER A 406 -15.06 7.30 28.38
CA SER A 406 -16.37 7.88 28.64
C SER A 406 -17.26 6.91 29.43
N THR A 407 -18.16 7.44 30.29
CA THR A 407 -19.10 6.62 31.05
C THR A 407 -19.93 5.71 30.15
N LYS A 408 -20.36 6.23 28.99
CA LYS A 408 -21.16 5.48 28.01
C LYS A 408 -20.38 4.31 27.40
N ASP A 409 -19.10 4.50 27.09
CA ASP A 409 -18.28 3.44 26.50
C ASP A 409 -17.95 2.35 27.52
N TYR A 410 -17.73 2.74 28.78
CA TYR A 410 -17.51 1.78 29.86
C TYR A 410 -18.77 0.99 30.23
N GLU A 411 -19.94 1.64 30.26
CA GLU A 411 -21.23 0.95 30.41
C GLU A 411 -21.47 -0.06 29.30
N HIS A 412 -21.12 0.30 28.06
CA HIS A 412 -21.20 -0.61 26.94
C HIS A 412 -20.22 -1.79 27.06
N ALA A 413 -18.98 -1.56 27.51
CA ALA A 413 -18.02 -2.63 27.76
C ALA A 413 -18.53 -3.64 28.81
N LYS A 414 -19.19 -3.14 29.86
CA LYS A 414 -19.87 -3.98 30.86
C LYS A 414 -21.00 -4.78 30.27
N GLU A 415 -21.86 -4.13 29.48
CA GLU A 415 -22.97 -4.81 28.80
C GLU A 415 -22.47 -5.93 27.87
N VAL A 416 -21.38 -5.71 27.14
CA VAL A 416 -20.72 -6.74 26.33
C VAL A 416 -20.17 -7.86 27.21
N TRP A 417 -19.41 -7.53 28.26
CA TRP A 417 -18.86 -8.52 29.18
C TRP A 417 -19.95 -9.45 29.74
N ASP A 418 -21.05 -8.87 30.21
CA ASP A 418 -22.16 -9.61 30.83
C ASP A 418 -22.99 -10.38 29.79
N SER A 419 -23.31 -9.77 28.65
CA SER A 419 -24.17 -10.37 27.62
C SER A 419 -23.53 -11.57 26.92
N PHE A 420 -22.20 -11.54 26.77
CA PHE A 420 -21.43 -12.63 26.15
C PHE A 420 -20.88 -13.62 27.18
N LYS A 421 -21.16 -13.42 28.47
CA LYS A 421 -20.70 -14.28 29.58
C LYS A 421 -19.19 -14.51 29.55
N ILE A 422 -18.45 -13.43 29.31
CA ILE A 422 -16.99 -13.45 29.19
C ILE A 422 -16.38 -13.93 30.51
N ALA A 423 -15.52 -14.96 30.43
CA ALA A 423 -14.91 -15.55 31.62
C ALA A 423 -13.63 -14.82 32.05
N ASN A 424 -12.88 -14.25 31.10
CA ASN A 424 -11.61 -13.59 31.34
C ASN A 424 -11.28 -12.53 30.28
N LEU A 425 -10.28 -11.68 30.54
CA LEU A 425 -9.86 -10.63 29.61
C LEU A 425 -9.31 -11.15 28.28
N GLY A 426 -8.81 -12.38 28.23
CA GLY A 426 -8.41 -13.05 27.00
C GLY A 426 -9.60 -13.30 26.07
N GLU A 427 -10.69 -13.84 26.58
CA GLU A 427 -11.94 -14.02 25.82
C GLU A 427 -12.56 -12.67 25.40
N TYR A 428 -12.48 -11.65 26.28
CA TYR A 428 -12.89 -10.29 25.91
C TYR A 428 -12.07 -9.77 24.72
N SER A 429 -10.75 -9.98 24.76
CA SER A 429 -9.83 -9.60 23.68
C SER A 429 -10.12 -10.35 22.39
N ASP A 430 -10.42 -11.65 22.45
CA ASP A 430 -10.74 -12.47 21.27
C ASP A 430 -12.02 -11.94 20.58
N LEU A 431 -13.05 -11.61 21.37
CA LEU A 431 -14.29 -11.02 20.86
C LEU A 431 -14.06 -9.62 20.29
N TYR A 432 -13.26 -8.81 20.98
CA TYR A 432 -12.89 -7.46 20.53
C TYR A 432 -12.16 -7.51 19.19
N LEU A 433 -11.11 -8.34 19.08
CA LEU A 433 -10.33 -8.51 17.85
C LEU A 433 -11.18 -9.04 16.68
N LYS A 434 -12.03 -10.05 16.93
CA LYS A 434 -12.99 -10.54 15.91
C LYS A 434 -13.93 -9.42 15.44
N THR A 435 -14.40 -8.59 16.36
CA THR A 435 -15.26 -7.45 16.04
C THR A 435 -14.53 -6.41 15.19
N ASP A 436 -13.31 -6.03 15.57
CA ASP A 436 -12.51 -5.05 14.82
C ASP A 436 -12.17 -5.54 13.39
N VAL A 437 -11.77 -6.80 13.23
CA VAL A 437 -11.54 -7.40 11.90
C VAL A 437 -12.82 -7.38 11.06
N LEU A 438 -13.96 -7.79 11.62
CA LEU A 438 -15.23 -7.82 10.89
C LEU A 438 -15.76 -6.42 10.57
N LEU A 439 -15.57 -5.44 11.45
CA LEU A 439 -15.88 -4.04 11.15
C LEU A 439 -15.01 -3.52 10.01
N LEU A 440 -13.72 -3.86 9.98
CA LEU A 440 -12.83 -3.51 8.88
C LEU A 440 -13.30 -4.12 7.55
N VAL A 441 -13.75 -5.39 7.55
CA VAL A 441 -14.36 -6.04 6.39
C VAL A 441 -15.56 -5.22 5.91
N GLU A 442 -16.49 -4.88 6.79
CA GLU A 442 -17.70 -4.14 6.42
C GLU A 442 -17.40 -2.75 5.85
N ILE A 443 -16.47 -2.04 6.49
CA ILE A 443 -16.05 -0.70 6.06
C ILE A 443 -15.43 -0.75 4.66
N PHE A 444 -14.46 -1.65 4.46
CA PHE A 444 -13.72 -1.68 3.20
C PHE A 444 -14.53 -2.31 2.07
N GLU A 445 -15.35 -3.34 2.32
CA GLU A 445 -16.25 -3.91 1.30
C GLU A 445 -17.33 -2.90 0.89
N ASN A 446 -17.91 -2.14 1.83
CA ASN A 446 -18.83 -1.05 1.50
C ASN A 446 -18.13 0.04 0.67
N PHE A 447 -16.88 0.37 1.00
CA PHE A 447 -16.06 1.29 0.21
C PHE A 447 -15.81 0.76 -1.21
N ARG A 448 -15.38 -0.51 -1.35
CA ARG A 448 -15.18 -1.17 -2.64
C ARG A 448 -16.44 -1.13 -3.50
N LYS A 449 -17.60 -1.48 -2.92
CA LYS A 449 -18.90 -1.41 -3.58
C LYS A 449 -19.25 0.00 -4.05
N THR A 450 -19.11 0.99 -3.18
CA THR A 450 -19.38 2.40 -3.53
C THR A 450 -18.48 2.87 -4.68
N CYS A 451 -17.19 2.53 -4.61
CA CYS A 451 -16.20 2.83 -5.65
C CYS A 451 -16.52 2.15 -6.99
N HIS A 452 -16.91 0.88 -6.96
CA HIS A 452 -17.26 0.12 -8.15
C HIS A 452 -18.56 0.64 -8.79
N GLU A 453 -19.57 0.98 -7.98
CA GLU A 453 -20.81 1.60 -8.47
C GLU A 453 -20.58 2.99 -9.09
N ALA A 454 -19.66 3.77 -8.53
CA ALA A 454 -19.38 5.13 -9.01
C ALA A 454 -18.45 5.17 -10.24
N TYR A 455 -17.44 4.30 -10.29
CA TYR A 455 -16.34 4.40 -11.28
C TYR A 455 -16.02 3.10 -12.01
N GLU A 456 -16.77 2.01 -11.79
CA GLU A 456 -16.52 0.67 -12.37
C GLU A 456 -15.12 0.10 -12.05
N LEU A 457 -14.46 0.58 -10.98
CA LEU A 457 -13.13 0.12 -10.55
C LEU A 457 -13.18 -0.39 -9.12
N ASP A 458 -12.52 -1.51 -8.87
CA ASP A 458 -12.34 -2.06 -7.54
C ASP A 458 -11.05 -1.48 -6.89
N PRO A 459 -11.15 -0.76 -5.75
CA PRO A 459 -10.00 -0.14 -5.11
C PRO A 459 -9.03 -1.15 -4.49
N ALA A 460 -9.41 -2.43 -4.32
CA ALA A 460 -8.51 -3.48 -3.83
C ALA A 460 -7.35 -3.79 -4.80
N HIS A 461 -7.40 -3.30 -6.04
CA HIS A 461 -6.28 -3.36 -7.00
C HIS A 461 -5.16 -2.36 -6.74
N HIS A 462 -5.42 -1.35 -5.91
CA HIS A 462 -4.58 -0.16 -5.75
C HIS A 462 -3.86 -0.16 -4.40
N TYR A 463 -2.77 0.60 -4.30
CA TYR A 463 -2.05 0.73 -3.01
C TYR A 463 -2.59 1.87 -2.16
N THR A 464 -3.17 2.90 -2.78
CA THR A 464 -3.67 4.10 -2.10
C THR A 464 -4.84 4.72 -2.85
N LEU A 465 -5.61 5.60 -2.17
CA LEU A 465 -6.69 6.37 -2.80
C LEU A 465 -6.20 7.23 -3.96
N LEU A 466 -4.98 7.78 -3.89
CA LEU A 466 -4.42 8.61 -4.95
C LEU A 466 -4.25 7.81 -6.23
N SER A 467 -3.69 6.59 -6.13
CA SER A 467 -3.52 5.72 -7.31
C SER A 467 -4.86 5.25 -7.88
N TYR A 468 -5.86 5.01 -7.02
CA TYR A 468 -7.23 4.71 -7.44
C TYR A 468 -7.88 5.89 -8.16
N SER A 469 -7.81 7.09 -7.56
CA SER A 469 -8.43 8.30 -8.09
C SER A 469 -7.84 8.68 -9.46
N TRP A 470 -6.55 8.44 -9.66
CA TRP A 470 -5.90 8.67 -10.95
C TRP A 470 -6.48 7.77 -12.05
N ASP A 471 -6.58 6.46 -11.78
CA ASP A 471 -7.19 5.51 -12.72
C ASP A 471 -8.68 5.81 -12.95
N ALA A 472 -9.42 6.15 -11.89
CA ALA A 472 -10.83 6.54 -11.95
C ALA A 472 -11.02 7.80 -12.81
N MET A 473 -10.16 8.81 -12.65
CA MET A 473 -10.20 10.01 -13.48
C MET A 473 -9.95 9.67 -14.96
N LEU A 474 -8.95 8.85 -15.27
CA LEU A 474 -8.62 8.48 -16.65
C LEU A 474 -9.78 7.69 -17.29
N LEU A 475 -10.38 6.76 -16.55
CA LEU A 475 -11.51 5.96 -17.04
C LEU A 475 -12.78 6.80 -17.22
N TYR A 476 -13.12 7.63 -16.23
CA TYR A 476 -14.35 8.43 -16.22
C TYR A 476 -14.34 9.52 -17.30
N THR A 477 -13.22 10.24 -17.42
CA THR A 477 -13.09 11.34 -18.40
C THR A 477 -12.73 10.87 -19.79
N GLN A 478 -12.15 9.68 -19.94
CA GLN A 478 -11.59 9.15 -21.19
C GLN A 478 -10.57 10.09 -21.84
N VAL A 479 -9.97 10.98 -21.04
CA VAL A 479 -9.01 11.96 -21.51
C VAL A 479 -7.74 11.29 -22.02
N GLU A 480 -7.18 11.83 -23.10
CA GLU A 480 -5.83 11.54 -23.55
C GLU A 480 -4.93 12.71 -23.14
N LEU A 481 -4.07 12.47 -22.14
CA LEU A 481 -3.14 13.49 -21.66
C LEU A 481 -1.81 13.36 -22.38
N GLU A 482 -1.33 14.46 -22.95
CA GLU A 482 0.00 14.55 -23.51
C GLU A 482 1.03 14.79 -22.40
N LEU A 483 2.00 13.88 -22.29
CA LEU A 483 3.10 13.96 -21.34
C LEU A 483 4.24 14.81 -21.91
N LEU A 484 4.93 15.53 -21.04
CA LEU A 484 6.08 16.34 -21.40
C LEU A 484 7.23 15.44 -21.89
N THR A 485 7.69 15.68 -23.12
CA THR A 485 8.85 14.98 -23.73
C THR A 485 10.14 15.78 -23.64
N ASP A 486 10.06 17.04 -23.21
CA ASP A 486 11.17 17.98 -23.14
C ASP A 486 11.51 18.30 -21.67
N ILE A 487 12.81 18.23 -21.34
CA ILE A 487 13.30 18.41 -19.97
C ILE A 487 13.19 19.86 -19.49
N ASP A 488 13.32 20.84 -20.39
CA ASP A 488 13.25 22.25 -20.05
C ASP A 488 11.79 22.63 -19.75
N MET A 489 10.82 22.04 -20.46
CA MET A 489 9.40 22.17 -20.12
C MET A 489 9.08 21.58 -18.75
N LEU A 490 9.63 20.40 -18.43
CA LEU A 490 9.45 19.78 -17.12
C LEU A 490 9.99 20.68 -16.00
N LEU A 491 11.25 21.13 -16.14
CA LEU A 491 11.89 22.01 -15.16
C LEU A 491 11.15 23.35 -15.01
N PHE A 492 10.65 23.92 -16.11
CA PHE A 492 9.83 25.13 -16.08
C PHE A 492 8.57 24.95 -15.22
N VAL A 493 7.84 23.84 -15.41
CA VAL A 493 6.65 23.53 -14.62
C VAL A 493 7.02 23.29 -13.15
N GLU A 494 8.03 22.46 -12.87
CA GLU A 494 8.47 22.18 -11.49
C GLU A 494 8.89 23.44 -10.74
N LYS A 495 9.61 24.35 -11.40
CA LYS A 495 10.01 25.65 -10.84
C LYS A 495 8.82 26.56 -10.55
N GLY A 496 7.69 26.35 -11.23
CA GLY A 496 6.43 27.06 -11.02
C GLY A 496 5.56 26.51 -9.89
N ILE A 497 5.82 25.28 -9.40
CA ILE A 497 4.99 24.67 -8.36
C ILE A 497 5.13 25.44 -7.04
N ARG A 498 3.99 25.87 -6.48
CA ARG A 498 3.91 26.50 -5.16
C ARG A 498 2.89 25.73 -4.31
N GLY A 499 3.20 25.57 -3.03
CA GLY A 499 2.24 25.06 -2.06
C GLY A 499 1.20 26.11 -1.69
N VAL A 500 0.35 25.79 -0.73
CA VAL A 500 -0.60 26.75 -0.15
C VAL A 500 0.16 27.87 0.56
N VAL A 501 -0.29 29.11 0.39
CA VAL A 501 0.21 30.24 1.18
C VAL A 501 -0.22 30.05 2.63
N SER A 502 0.73 29.77 3.51
CA SER A 502 0.52 29.77 4.97
C SER A 502 1.20 31.00 5.56
N GLN A 503 0.43 31.87 6.21
CA GLN A 503 0.92 33.11 6.80
C GLN A 503 0.40 33.21 8.24
N CYS A 504 1.33 33.34 9.20
CA CYS A 504 1.00 33.71 10.57
C CYS A 504 1.32 35.20 10.74
N CYS A 505 0.32 36.06 10.57
CA CYS A 505 0.47 37.49 10.83
C CYS A 505 0.31 37.74 12.33
N SER A 506 1.28 38.41 12.96
CA SER A 506 1.02 39.11 14.21
C SER A 506 0.10 40.30 13.90
N LYS A 507 -0.99 40.45 14.68
CA LYS A 507 -1.76 41.70 14.64
C LYS A 507 -0.84 42.80 15.16
N TYR A 508 -0.43 43.72 14.31
CA TYR A 508 0.20 44.95 14.75
C TYR A 508 -0.90 45.84 15.32
N ALA A 509 -0.83 46.09 16.62
CA ALA A 509 -1.64 47.08 17.31
C ALA A 509 -0.67 47.93 18.12
N GLU A 510 -0.49 49.16 17.68
CA GLU A 510 0.25 50.17 18.42
C GLU A 510 -0.78 51.08 19.11
N ALA A 511 -0.66 51.21 20.43
CA ALA A 511 -1.50 52.15 21.16
C ALA A 511 -1.02 53.56 20.81
N ASN A 512 -1.92 54.43 20.37
CA ASN A 512 -1.65 55.86 20.24
C ASN A 512 -2.60 56.63 21.14
N ASN A 513 -2.17 56.91 22.36
CA ASN A 513 -2.98 57.51 23.40
C ASN A 513 -2.26 58.72 24.01
N ARG A 514 -2.98 59.81 24.27
CA ARG A 514 -2.45 61.07 24.84
C ARG A 514 -1.71 60.93 26.17
N TYR A 515 -1.85 59.79 26.85
CA TYR A 515 -1.16 59.46 28.09
C TYR A 515 0.19 58.76 27.89
N MET A 516 0.63 58.55 26.65
CA MET A 516 1.88 57.86 26.31
C MET A 516 3.11 58.78 26.22
N GLY A 517 2.99 60.05 26.62
CA GLY A 517 4.14 60.95 26.73
C GLY A 517 4.78 61.27 25.37
N GLU A 518 6.10 61.08 25.26
CA GLU A 518 6.86 61.36 24.03
C GLU A 518 6.55 60.38 22.88
N ASP A 519 6.01 59.20 23.20
CA ASP A 519 5.62 58.18 22.21
C ASP A 519 4.20 58.40 21.66
N TYR A 520 3.48 59.43 22.12
CA TYR A 520 2.19 59.83 21.56
C TYR A 520 2.40 60.67 20.29
N ASN A 521 1.83 60.21 19.17
CA ASN A 521 1.83 60.96 17.93
C ASN A 521 0.47 61.68 17.75
N PRO A 522 0.39 63.02 17.83
CA PRO A 522 -0.87 63.75 17.67
C PRO A 522 -1.39 63.80 16.22
N ASP A 523 -0.57 63.41 15.24
CA ASP A 523 -0.88 63.52 13.80
C ASP A 523 -1.45 62.23 13.18
N THR A 524 -1.45 61.14 13.94
CA THR A 524 -2.11 59.84 13.61
C THR A 524 -3.26 59.59 14.55
#